data_AF-A0AA35TJS4-F1
#
_entry.id   AF-A0AA35TJS4-F1
#
_cell.length_a   1.000
_cell.length_b   1.000
_cell.length_c   1.000
_cell.angle_alpha   90.00
_cell.angle_beta   90.00
_cell.angle_gamma   90.00
#
_symmetry.space_group_name_H-M   'P 1'
#
loop_
_entity.id
_entity.type
_entity.pdbx_description
1 polymer ?
#
loop_
_entity_poly.entity_id
_entity_poly.type
_entity_poly.pdbx_seq_one_letter_code
_entity_poly.pdbx_strand_id
1 'polypeptide(L)'
;MFSDTRPFSSATYTCDSGFGLVGQSVRTCEQSGSWSREPPVCVASVSYTSPPKSDTSTSSSSSGVSIGVAIAVLVLVGTVVLVVARVWFLLHRHRSLSRVSHQRSSPPVPTIPAHETTISHPPLSNPPLSTETKLAEESTFSASV
;
A
#
# COMPACT_ATOMS: atom_id res chain seq x y z
N MET A 1 27.98 -44.08 7.66
CA MET A 1 28.54 -45.19 6.84
C MET A 1 27.36 -45.94 6.25
N PHE A 2 27.42 -46.34 4.97
CA PHE A 2 26.34 -47.07 4.33
C PHE A 2 26.27 -48.50 4.87
N SER A 3 25.10 -48.91 5.34
CA SER A 3 24.86 -50.26 5.86
C SER A 3 24.53 -51.28 4.77
N ASP A 4 24.42 -50.86 3.50
CA ASP A 4 24.10 -51.75 2.38
C ASP A 4 25.38 -52.38 1.80
N THR A 5 25.59 -53.68 2.04
CA THR A 5 26.78 -54.43 1.58
C THR A 5 26.47 -55.35 0.40
N ARG A 6 25.43 -55.04 -0.38
CA ARG A 6 25.07 -55.80 -1.58
C ARG A 6 26.16 -55.64 -2.66
N PRO A 7 26.74 -56.74 -3.20
CA PRO A 7 27.70 -56.65 -4.28
C PRO A 7 27.18 -55.81 -5.45
N PHE A 8 28.06 -54.95 -5.97
CA PHE A 8 27.79 -54.01 -7.05
C PHE A 8 26.81 -52.87 -6.71
N SER A 9 26.39 -52.70 -5.45
CA SER A 9 25.66 -51.49 -5.02
C SER A 9 26.54 -50.25 -5.14
N SER A 10 25.94 -49.08 -5.35
CA SER A 10 26.66 -47.81 -5.44
C SER A 10 26.13 -46.80 -4.42
N ALA A 11 27.05 -46.00 -3.88
CA ALA A 11 26.78 -44.95 -2.91
C ALA A 11 27.42 -43.64 -3.36
N THR A 12 26.62 -42.59 -3.47
CA THR A 12 27.06 -41.25 -3.83
C THR A 12 27.23 -40.38 -2.59
N TYR A 13 28.34 -39.67 -2.52
CA TYR A 13 28.70 -38.75 -1.45
C TYR A 13 28.58 -37.32 -1.93
N THR A 14 27.99 -36.48 -1.10
CA THR A 14 27.84 -35.04 -1.29
C THR A 14 28.28 -34.35 -0.01
N CYS A 15 28.94 -33.20 -0.12
CA CYS A 15 29.26 -32.35 1.02
C CYS A 15 28.24 -31.23 1.14
N ASP A 16 28.09 -30.72 2.36
CA ASP A 16 27.29 -29.52 2.64
C ASP A 16 27.90 -28.27 2.00
N SER A 17 27.12 -27.20 1.91
CA SER A 17 27.57 -25.93 1.33
C SER A 17 28.79 -25.37 2.09
N GLY A 18 29.76 -24.85 1.33
CA GLY A 18 31.04 -24.38 1.88
C GLY A 18 32.08 -25.49 2.10
N PHE A 19 31.80 -26.74 1.73
CA PHE A 19 32.76 -27.85 1.77
C PHE A 19 32.93 -28.48 0.38
N GLY A 20 34.18 -28.72 0.00
CA GLY A 20 34.54 -29.47 -1.20
C GLY A 20 34.77 -30.95 -0.89
N LEU A 21 34.25 -31.83 -1.74
CA LEU A 21 34.49 -33.27 -1.65
C LEU A 21 35.88 -33.61 -2.21
N VAL A 22 36.74 -34.17 -1.36
CA VAL A 22 38.07 -34.66 -1.74
C VAL A 22 38.05 -36.18 -1.78
N GLY A 23 38.28 -36.74 -2.97
CA GLY A 23 38.21 -38.17 -3.23
C GLY A 23 37.16 -38.53 -4.27
N GLN A 24 36.76 -39.80 -4.31
CA GLN A 24 35.76 -40.29 -5.26
C GLN A 24 34.35 -40.07 -4.72
N SER A 25 33.49 -39.40 -5.50
CA SER A 25 32.10 -39.11 -5.11
C SER A 25 31.21 -40.35 -5.10
N VAL A 26 31.61 -41.42 -5.78
CA VAL A 26 30.86 -42.67 -5.85
C VAL A 26 31.73 -43.82 -5.36
N ARG A 27 31.19 -44.63 -4.45
CA ARG A 27 31.78 -45.90 -4.03
C ARG A 27 30.89 -47.05 -4.45
N THR A 28 31.49 -48.19 -4.73
CA THR A 28 30.78 -49.41 -5.14
C THR A 28 31.08 -50.51 -4.13
N CYS A 29 30.09 -51.31 -3.73
CA CYS A 29 30.34 -52.50 -2.93
C CYS A 29 30.95 -53.59 -3.81
N GLU A 30 32.11 -54.09 -3.42
CA GLU A 30 32.78 -55.19 -4.11
C GLU A 30 32.09 -56.52 -3.81
N GLN A 31 32.45 -57.56 -4.57
CA GLN A 31 31.94 -58.92 -4.36
C GLN A 31 32.32 -59.49 -2.98
N SER A 32 33.37 -58.95 -2.36
CA SER A 32 33.80 -59.25 -0.99
C SER A 32 32.84 -58.71 0.09
N GLY A 33 31.82 -57.93 -0.29
CA GLY A 33 30.93 -57.23 0.65
C GLY A 33 31.56 -56.00 1.29
N SER A 34 32.74 -55.59 0.82
CA SER A 34 33.45 -54.38 1.27
C SER A 34 33.28 -53.24 0.27
N TRP A 35 33.15 -52.01 0.78
CA TRP A 35 33.06 -50.83 -0.08
C TRP A 35 34.42 -50.50 -0.72
N SER A 36 34.41 -50.22 -2.02
CA SER A 36 35.59 -49.84 -2.79
C SER A 36 36.24 -48.57 -2.25
N ARG A 37 37.58 -48.54 -2.18
CA ARG A 37 38.42 -47.40 -1.80
C ARG A 37 38.08 -46.78 -0.42
N GLU A 38 38.86 -45.80 0.01
CA GLU A 38 38.61 -45.03 1.24
C GLU A 38 37.40 -44.07 1.04
N PRO A 39 36.56 -43.82 2.07
CA PRO A 39 35.55 -42.77 2.03
C PRO A 39 36.14 -41.40 1.67
N PRO A 40 35.44 -40.60 0.84
CA PRO A 40 35.85 -39.22 0.57
C PRO A 40 35.72 -38.36 1.83
N VAL A 41 36.48 -37.27 1.86
CA VAL A 41 36.49 -36.31 2.98
C VAL A 41 35.96 -34.96 2.50
N CYS A 42 35.13 -34.32 3.32
CA CYS A 42 34.68 -32.96 3.09
C CYS A 42 35.66 -31.97 3.74
N VAL A 43 36.28 -31.12 2.93
CA VAL A 43 37.20 -30.06 3.41
C VAL A 43 36.57 -28.70 3.18
N ALA A 44 36.74 -27.76 4.11
CA ALA A 44 36.23 -26.41 3.94
C ALA A 44 36.83 -25.80 2.66
N SER A 45 35.97 -25.35 1.73
CA SER A 45 36.44 -24.63 0.56
C SER A 45 36.82 -23.22 1.02
N VAL A 46 38.12 -23.00 1.27
CA VAL A 46 38.63 -21.67 1.61
C VAL A 46 38.53 -20.80 0.37
N SER A 47 37.38 -20.17 0.19
CA SER A 47 37.12 -19.21 -0.86
C SER A 47 37.82 -17.90 -0.53
N TYR A 48 39.13 -17.84 -0.78
CA TYR A 48 39.80 -16.56 -0.96
C TYR A 48 39.22 -15.91 -2.22
N THR A 49 38.21 -15.05 -2.03
CA THR A 49 37.60 -14.20 -3.08
C THR A 49 37.32 -14.94 -4.38
N SER A 50 36.32 -15.82 -4.35
CA SER A 50 35.53 -16.10 -5.55
C SER A 50 34.11 -15.63 -5.23
N PRO A 51 33.46 -14.81 -6.09
CA PRO A 51 32.11 -14.34 -5.86
C PRO A 51 31.20 -15.54 -5.58
N PRO A 52 30.18 -15.39 -4.73
CA PRO A 52 29.36 -16.51 -4.30
C PRO A 52 28.80 -17.22 -5.54
N LYS A 53 29.31 -18.42 -5.84
CA LYS A 53 28.50 -19.42 -6.51
C LYS A 53 27.44 -19.77 -5.49
N SER A 54 26.36 -19.00 -5.52
CA SER A 54 25.08 -19.43 -5.02
C SER A 54 24.88 -20.84 -5.54
N ASP A 55 24.70 -21.79 -4.64
CA ASP A 55 23.93 -22.98 -4.99
C ASP A 55 22.63 -22.44 -5.56
N THR A 56 22.57 -22.39 -6.90
CA THR A 56 21.32 -22.26 -7.60
C THR A 56 20.64 -23.62 -7.45
N SER A 57 20.22 -23.93 -6.21
CA SER A 57 18.81 -24.21 -6.03
C SER A 57 18.15 -23.09 -6.79
N THR A 58 17.58 -23.40 -7.95
CA THR A 58 16.66 -22.48 -8.60
C THR A 58 15.49 -22.31 -7.63
N SER A 59 15.67 -21.54 -6.56
CA SER A 59 14.71 -20.54 -6.17
C SER A 59 14.71 -19.61 -7.37
N SER A 60 13.94 -19.99 -8.39
CA SER A 60 13.44 -19.02 -9.33
C SER A 60 12.88 -17.90 -8.45
N SER A 61 13.59 -16.78 -8.38
CA SER A 61 12.97 -15.50 -8.10
C SER A 61 12.06 -15.22 -9.30
N SER A 62 10.99 -16.00 -9.42
CA SER A 62 9.83 -15.55 -10.11
C SER A 62 9.31 -14.41 -9.24
N SER A 63 9.59 -13.19 -9.65
CA SER A 63 8.66 -12.09 -9.40
C SER A 63 7.38 -12.35 -10.21
N GLY A 64 6.81 -13.54 -10.05
CA GLY A 64 5.47 -13.90 -10.45
C GLY A 64 4.63 -13.66 -9.22
N VAL A 65 3.80 -12.61 -9.26
CA VAL A 65 2.73 -12.44 -8.28
C VAL A 65 1.97 -13.75 -8.25
N SER A 66 2.09 -14.51 -7.17
CA SER A 66 1.37 -15.78 -7.05
C SER A 66 -0.11 -15.48 -7.26
N ILE A 67 -0.86 -16.34 -7.96
CA ILE A 67 -2.29 -16.09 -8.23
C ILE A 67 -3.06 -15.79 -6.93
N GLY A 68 -2.64 -16.40 -5.81
CA GLY A 68 -3.15 -16.09 -4.47
C GLY A 68 -2.89 -14.64 -4.02
N VAL A 69 -1.74 -14.05 -4.35
CA VAL A 69 -1.42 -12.64 -4.05
C VAL A 69 -2.27 -11.71 -4.92
N ALA A 70 -2.47 -12.04 -6.20
CA ALA A 70 -3.33 -11.24 -7.08
C ALA A 70 -4.79 -11.24 -6.59
N ILE A 71 -5.32 -12.40 -6.19
CA ILE A 71 -6.67 -12.51 -5.62
C ILE A 71 -6.75 -11.75 -4.28
N ALA A 72 -5.76 -11.90 -3.41
CA ALA A 72 -5.72 -11.18 -2.14
C ALA A 72 -5.74 -9.65 -2.37
N VAL A 73 -4.97 -9.16 -3.34
CA VAL A 73 -4.96 -7.73 -3.71
C VAL A 73 -6.31 -7.30 -4.27
N LEU A 74 -6.94 -8.07 -5.17
CA LEU A 74 -8.26 -7.75 -5.71
C LEU A 74 -9.35 -7.72 -4.63
N VAL A 75 -9.31 -8.65 -3.69
CA VAL A 75 -10.25 -8.69 -2.55
C VAL A 75 -10.01 -7.50 -1.62
N LEU A 76 -8.76 -7.17 -1.31
CA LEU A 76 -8.43 -5.99 -0.50
C LEU A 76 -8.87 -4.69 -1.18
N VAL A 77 -8.61 -4.53 -2.47
CA VAL A 77 -9.05 -3.36 -3.24
C VAL A 77 -10.58 -3.28 -3.29
N GLY A 78 -11.27 -4.39 -3.56
CA GLY A 78 -12.72 -4.44 -3.60
C GLY A 78 -13.37 -4.11 -2.26
N THR A 79 -12.85 -4.66 -1.15
CA THR A 79 -13.36 -4.37 0.20
C THR A 79 -13.13 -2.90 0.57
N VAL A 80 -11.96 -2.34 0.28
CA VAL A 80 -11.68 -0.91 0.51
C VAL A 80 -12.63 -0.03 -0.31
N VAL A 81 -12.84 -0.32 -1.59
CA VAL A 81 -13.77 0.44 -2.45
C VAL A 81 -15.20 0.37 -1.92
N LEU A 82 -15.67 -0.81 -1.48
CA LEU A 82 -17.00 -0.98 -0.90
C LEU A 82 -17.14 -0.19 0.41
N VAL A 83 -16.14 -0.20 1.29
CA VAL A 83 -16.14 0.57 2.54
C VAL A 83 -16.16 2.07 2.23
N VAL A 84 -15.31 2.54 1.32
CA VAL A 84 -15.27 3.95 0.90
C VAL A 84 -16.61 4.38 0.28
N ALA A 85 -17.19 3.56 -0.59
CA ALA A 85 -18.50 3.84 -1.19
C ALA A 85 -19.63 3.88 -0.14
N ARG A 86 -19.61 2.95 0.84
CA ARG A 86 -20.56 2.94 1.96
C ARG A 86 -20.41 4.17 2.83
N VAL A 87 -19.19 4.51 3.23
CA VAL A 87 -18.89 5.70 4.05
C VAL A 87 -19.29 6.97 3.28
N TRP A 88 -18.91 7.08 2.02
CA TRP A 88 -19.31 8.21 1.17
C TRP A 88 -20.83 8.31 1.04
N PHE A 89 -21.53 7.20 0.82
CA PHE A 89 -22.98 7.18 0.74
C PHE A 89 -23.63 7.55 2.07
N LEU A 90 -23.12 7.07 3.20
CA LEU A 90 -23.59 7.43 4.53
C LEU A 90 -23.36 8.92 4.83
N LEU A 91 -22.18 9.45 4.47
CA LEU A 91 -21.86 10.87 4.61
C LEU A 91 -22.64 11.74 3.64
N HIS A 92 -22.89 11.27 2.42
CA HIS A 92 -23.71 11.98 1.43
C HIS A 92 -25.17 11.98 1.85
N ARG A 93 -25.69 10.86 2.35
CA ARG A 93 -27.03 10.76 2.94
C ARG A 93 -27.16 11.65 4.17
N HIS A 94 -26.15 11.70 5.03
CA HIS A 94 -26.11 12.62 6.17
C HIS A 94 -26.10 14.07 5.67
N ARG A 95 -25.24 14.45 4.73
CA ARG A 95 -25.21 15.80 4.13
C ARG A 95 -26.49 16.16 3.38
N SER A 96 -27.19 15.18 2.79
CA SER A 96 -28.50 15.35 2.15
C SER A 96 -29.60 15.59 3.18
N LEU A 97 -29.61 14.81 4.27
CA LEU A 97 -30.52 15.01 5.41
C LEU A 97 -30.23 16.31 6.17
N SER A 98 -28.96 16.71 6.34
CA SER A 98 -28.57 18.01 6.92
C SER A 98 -28.98 19.17 6.02
N ARG A 99 -28.90 19.00 4.68
CA ARG A 99 -29.41 19.98 3.72
C ARG A 99 -30.93 20.14 3.81
N VAL A 100 -31.67 19.05 4.03
CA VAL A 100 -33.13 19.11 4.28
C VAL A 100 -33.44 19.70 5.67
N SER A 101 -32.61 19.44 6.69
CA SER A 101 -32.76 20.00 8.04
C SER A 101 -32.61 21.53 8.08
N HIS A 102 -31.73 22.10 7.26
CA HIS A 102 -31.61 23.56 7.12
C HIS A 102 -32.78 24.21 6.36
N GLN A 103 -33.59 23.44 5.64
CA GLN A 103 -34.83 23.94 5.01
C GLN A 103 -36.10 23.69 5.84
N ARG A 104 -36.03 22.97 6.97
CA ARG A 104 -37.22 22.67 7.81
C ARG A 104 -37.32 23.54 9.07
N SER A 105 -36.38 24.44 9.36
CA SER A 105 -36.35 25.20 10.63
C SER A 105 -36.99 26.59 10.62
N SER A 106 -37.69 27.01 9.55
CA SER A 106 -38.48 28.24 9.58
C SER A 106 -39.97 27.90 9.50
N PRO A 107 -40.77 28.11 10.58
CA PRO A 107 -42.23 28.06 10.46
C PRO A 107 -42.68 29.17 9.48
N PRO A 108 -43.74 28.95 8.68
CA PRO A 108 -44.29 30.02 7.86
C PRO A 108 -44.80 31.13 8.78
N VAL A 109 -44.26 32.33 8.63
CA VAL A 109 -44.85 33.53 9.23
C VAL A 109 -46.23 33.72 8.58
N PRO A 110 -47.32 33.88 9.35
CA PRO A 110 -48.61 34.23 8.78
C PRO A 110 -48.52 35.64 8.19
N THR A 111 -48.57 35.74 6.87
CA THR A 111 -48.67 37.01 6.15
C THR A 111 -50.03 37.64 6.44
N ILE A 112 -50.08 38.60 7.36
CA ILE A 112 -51.26 39.47 7.55
C ILE A 112 -51.33 40.43 6.36
N PRO A 113 -52.47 40.57 5.66
CA PRO A 113 -52.61 41.53 4.57
C PRO A 113 -52.52 42.95 5.11
N ALA A 114 -51.57 43.74 4.60
CA ALA A 114 -51.47 45.16 4.89
C ALA A 114 -52.67 45.89 4.25
N HIS A 115 -53.54 46.44 5.07
CA HIS A 115 -54.54 47.41 4.62
C HIS A 115 -53.81 48.72 4.30
N GLU A 116 -53.88 49.14 3.05
CA GLU A 116 -53.34 50.40 2.55
C GLU A 116 -54.02 51.56 3.28
N THR A 117 -53.27 52.32 4.09
CA THR A 117 -53.73 53.62 4.62
C THR A 117 -52.89 54.69 3.96
N THR A 118 -53.47 55.30 2.93
CA THR A 118 -52.95 56.49 2.24
C THR A 118 -52.77 57.62 3.25
N ILE A 119 -51.52 57.95 3.57
CA ILE A 119 -51.15 59.21 4.24
C ILE A 119 -50.27 59.99 3.27
N SER A 120 -50.86 61.04 2.70
CA SER A 120 -50.22 62.03 1.84
C SER A 120 -49.18 62.84 2.61
N HIS A 121 -47.90 62.64 2.30
CA HIS A 121 -46.81 63.54 2.74
C HIS A 121 -46.49 64.58 1.64
N PRO A 122 -46.42 65.88 1.97
CA PRO A 122 -46.00 66.94 1.04
C PRO A 122 -44.47 66.98 0.83
N PRO A 123 -43.98 67.60 -0.26
CA PRO A 123 -42.60 67.45 -0.73
C PRO A 123 -41.62 68.30 0.07
N LEU A 124 -40.53 67.69 0.55
CA LEU A 124 -39.40 68.40 1.15
C LEU A 124 -38.27 68.53 0.11
N SER A 125 -37.85 69.77 -0.04
CA SER A 125 -36.79 70.34 -0.86
C SER A 125 -35.46 69.56 -0.88
N ASN A 126 -34.90 69.37 -2.08
CA ASN A 126 -33.55 68.84 -2.31
C ASN A 126 -32.46 69.75 -1.69
N PRO A 127 -31.43 69.17 -1.03
CA PRO A 127 -30.14 69.82 -0.82
C PRO A 127 -29.16 69.56 -1.99
N PRO A 128 -28.11 70.39 -2.14
CA PRO A 128 -27.29 70.40 -3.33
C PRO A 128 -26.17 69.35 -3.34
N LEU A 129 -25.83 69.01 -4.57
CA LEU A 129 -24.68 68.30 -5.10
C LEU A 129 -23.35 68.68 -4.41
N SER A 130 -22.60 67.68 -3.94
CA SER A 130 -21.14 67.79 -3.81
C SER A 130 -20.48 66.59 -4.48
N THR A 131 -19.68 66.94 -5.48
CA THR A 131 -18.84 66.11 -6.33
C THR A 131 -17.63 65.53 -5.60
N GLU A 132 -17.21 64.36 -6.09
CA GLU A 132 -15.89 63.72 -6.08
C GLU A 132 -14.78 64.24 -5.15
N THR A 133 -14.07 63.31 -4.50
CA THR A 133 -12.63 63.10 -4.79
C THR A 133 -12.19 61.73 -4.28
N LYS A 134 -11.77 60.88 -5.22
CA LYS A 134 -10.94 59.70 -5.04
C LYS A 134 -9.48 60.16 -5.01
N LEU A 135 -8.73 59.85 -3.95
CA LEU A 135 -7.26 59.79 -3.84
C LEU A 135 -6.99 59.42 -2.37
N ALA A 136 -5.98 58.66 -1.94
CA ALA A 136 -4.98 57.81 -2.54
C ALA A 136 -4.53 56.87 -1.39
N GLU A 137 -3.95 55.72 -1.76
CA GLU A 137 -2.81 55.10 -1.09
C GLU A 137 -2.53 55.42 0.39
N GLU A 138 -2.58 54.39 1.24
CA GLU A 138 -1.44 54.15 2.12
C GLU A 138 -1.26 52.65 2.38
N SER A 139 -0.19 52.11 1.82
CA SER A 139 0.46 50.90 2.31
C SER A 139 0.87 51.13 3.77
N THR A 140 0.53 50.23 4.67
CA THR A 140 1.41 49.92 5.80
C THR A 140 1.23 48.46 6.19
N PHE A 141 2.29 47.71 5.89
CA PHE A 141 2.59 46.40 6.45
C PHE A 141 3.04 46.62 7.89
N SER A 142 2.52 45.84 8.86
CA SER A 142 3.19 45.66 10.15
C SER A 142 2.87 44.30 10.73
N ALA A 143 3.95 43.56 10.97
CA ALA A 143 4.00 42.26 11.61
C ALA A 143 4.65 42.40 13.01
N SER A 144 4.49 41.33 13.79
CA SER A 144 5.25 40.93 15.00
C SER A 144 4.83 41.60 16.33
N VAL A 145 4.80 40.93 17.49
CA VAL A 145 5.38 39.65 17.98
C VAL A 145 4.30 38.76 18.58
#